data_AF-A0A6G7NRR3-F1
#
_entry.id   AF-A0A6G7NRR3-F1
#
_cell.length_a   1.000
_cell.length_b   1.000
_cell.length_c   1.000
_cell.angle_alpha   90.00
_cell.angle_beta   90.00
_cell.angle_gamma   90.00
#
_symmetry.space_group_name_H-M   'P 1'
#
loop_
_entity.id
_entity.type
_entity.pdbx_description
1 polymer ?
#
loop_
_entity_poly.entity_id
_entity_poly.type
_entity_poly.pdbx_seq_one_letter_code
_entity_poly.pdbx_strand_id
1 'polypeptide(L)'
;MPSDIAIGSADASTVRQPAPREAGVQQGDTCEHCGNRYDKTFTVLMNGEPHVFDSFECAIFRLAPRCAHCECTIIGHGVESRGKFFCCVHCAESMGVEGLADRTGPHV
;
A
#
# COMPACT_ATOMS: atom_id res chain seq x y z
N MET A 1 65.57 20.40 -17.00
CA MET A 1 65.28 20.96 -15.67
C MET A 1 64.83 22.40 -15.89
N PRO A 2 63.52 22.65 -15.79
CA PRO A 2 62.92 23.16 -14.55
C PRO A 2 61.97 22.10 -13.96
N SER A 3 62.18 21.60 -12.74
CA SER A 3 61.83 22.19 -11.43
C SER A 3 60.36 22.59 -11.27
N ASP A 4 59.70 21.73 -10.49
CA ASP A 4 58.68 22.02 -9.48
C ASP A 4 57.17 21.87 -9.81
N ILE A 5 56.64 20.80 -9.20
CA ILE A 5 55.46 20.74 -8.31
C ILE A 5 54.07 20.93 -8.94
N ALA A 6 53.27 19.85 -8.88
CA ALA A 6 52.06 19.81 -8.04
C ALA A 6 51.53 18.37 -7.97
N ILE A 7 51.67 17.76 -6.81
CA ILE A 7 50.86 16.59 -6.41
C ILE A 7 49.43 17.13 -6.34
N GLY A 8 48.63 16.84 -7.37
CA GLY A 8 47.20 17.13 -7.37
C GLY A 8 46.56 16.39 -6.22
N SER A 9 46.17 17.12 -5.19
CA SER A 9 45.24 16.67 -4.16
C SER A 9 44.03 16.07 -4.84
N ALA A 10 43.85 14.76 -4.73
CA ALA A 10 42.59 14.12 -5.05
C ALA A 10 41.56 14.65 -4.05
N ASP A 11 40.86 15.71 -4.47
CA ASP A 11 39.72 16.26 -3.77
C ASP A 11 38.70 15.13 -3.56
N ALA A 12 38.40 14.88 -2.29
CA ALA A 12 37.42 13.93 -1.80
C ALA A 12 35.97 14.38 -2.09
N SER A 13 35.70 14.85 -3.32
CA SER A 13 34.45 15.48 -3.69
C SER A 13 33.99 15.05 -5.08
N THR A 14 33.80 13.74 -5.28
CA THR A 14 32.93 13.25 -6.36
C THR A 14 32.21 11.95 -6.03
N VAL A 15 32.02 11.63 -4.75
CA VAL A 15 30.94 10.70 -4.40
C VAL A 15 29.66 11.53 -4.37
N ARG A 16 29.01 11.63 -5.52
CA ARG A 16 27.66 12.19 -5.64
C ARG A 16 26.72 11.21 -4.91
N GLN A 17 26.53 11.43 -3.61
CA GLN A 17 25.55 10.68 -2.84
C GLN A 17 24.17 10.91 -3.48
N PRO A 18 23.42 9.86 -3.85
CA PRO A 18 22.04 10.05 -4.22
C PRO A 18 21.29 10.60 -3.00
N ALA A 19 20.46 11.63 -3.24
CA ALA A 19 19.64 12.24 -2.21
C ALA A 19 18.82 11.18 -1.44
N PRO A 20 18.45 11.44 -0.18
CA PRO A 20 17.56 10.56 0.58
C PRO A 20 16.30 10.34 -0.24
N ARG A 21 15.97 9.09 -0.56
CA ARG A 21 14.77 8.76 -1.33
C ARG A 21 13.58 9.02 -0.42
N GLU A 22 12.92 10.17 -0.58
CA GLU A 22 11.59 10.37 -0.03
C GLU A 22 10.69 9.28 -0.58
N ALA A 23 10.09 8.50 0.30
CA ALA A 23 9.18 7.41 -0.06
C ALA A 23 7.91 8.03 -0.69
N GLY A 24 7.92 8.25 -1.99
CA GLY A 24 6.79 8.87 -2.69
C GLY A 24 6.97 8.96 -4.19
N VAL A 25 6.59 7.87 -4.88
CA VAL A 25 6.14 7.77 -6.29
C VAL A 25 7.13 8.21 -7.37
N GLN A 26 7.67 7.22 -8.09
CA GLN A 26 8.39 7.43 -9.34
C GLN A 26 7.39 7.77 -10.47
N GLN A 27 7.81 8.68 -11.34
CA GLN A 27 7.21 9.08 -12.61
C GLN A 27 6.04 8.21 -13.17
N GLY A 28 4.80 8.67 -13.00
CA GLY A 28 3.67 8.30 -13.86
C GLY A 28 3.44 6.80 -14.03
N ASP A 29 3.19 6.06 -12.95
CA ASP A 29 2.88 4.64 -13.05
C ASP A 29 1.48 4.37 -13.62
N THR A 30 1.23 3.11 -13.96
CA THR A 30 -0.04 2.65 -14.55
C THR A 30 -0.89 1.98 -13.47
N CYS A 31 -2.13 2.43 -13.32
CA CYS A 31 -3.09 1.82 -12.40
C CYS A 31 -3.36 0.36 -12.79
N GLU A 32 -3.20 -0.55 -11.83
CA GLU A 32 -3.40 -2.00 -12.05
C GLU A 32 -4.84 -2.37 -12.37
N HIS A 33 -5.81 -1.55 -11.97
CA HIS A 33 -7.22 -1.83 -12.22
C HIS A 33 -7.68 -1.31 -13.58
N CYS A 34 -7.51 -0.01 -13.84
CA CYS A 34 -8.09 0.66 -15.00
C CYS A 34 -7.08 0.90 -16.15
N GLY A 35 -5.78 0.72 -15.91
CA GLY A 35 -4.73 0.93 -16.90
C GLY A 35 -4.40 2.41 -17.17
N ASN A 36 -4.97 3.35 -16.42
CA ASN A 36 -4.65 4.76 -16.54
C ASN A 36 -3.21 5.04 -16.11
N ARG A 37 -2.46 5.80 -16.91
CA ARG A 37 -1.13 6.26 -16.55
C ARG A 37 -1.24 7.65 -15.92
N TYR A 38 -0.87 7.75 -14.65
CA TYR A 38 -1.07 8.99 -13.89
C TYR A 38 0.12 9.32 -13.01
N ASP A 39 0.54 10.59 -13.04
CA ASP A 39 1.69 11.11 -12.29
C ASP A 39 1.49 11.12 -10.77
N LYS A 40 0.24 11.03 -10.30
CA LYS A 40 -0.12 10.95 -8.88
C LYS A 40 -0.72 9.59 -8.49
N THR A 41 -0.21 8.53 -9.10
CA THR A 41 -0.44 7.17 -8.60
C THR A 41 0.07 7.01 -7.17
N PHE A 42 -0.41 5.99 -6.47
CA PHE A 42 0.05 5.60 -5.13
C PHE A 42 0.20 4.09 -5.04
N THR A 43 1.01 3.63 -4.09
CA THR A 43 1.26 2.20 -3.85
C THR A 43 0.59 1.72 -2.57
N VAL A 44 -0.12 0.61 -2.65
CA VAL A 44 -0.61 -0.17 -1.51
C VAL A 44 0.28 -1.41 -1.37
N LEU A 45 0.97 -1.56 -0.24
CA LEU A 45 1.69 -2.80 0.08
C LEU A 45 0.72 -3.76 0.77
N MET A 46 0.47 -4.91 0.15
CA MET A 46 -0.43 -5.95 0.69
C MET A 46 0.25 -7.30 0.58
N ASN A 47 0.30 -8.07 1.67
CA ASN A 47 0.97 -9.38 1.73
C ASN A 47 2.44 -9.37 1.26
N GLY A 48 3.13 -8.23 1.41
CA GLY A 48 4.51 -8.05 0.94
C GLY A 48 4.65 -7.69 -0.54
N GLU A 49 3.54 -7.61 -1.27
CA GLU A 49 3.52 -7.24 -2.68
C GLU A 49 3.06 -5.78 -2.86
N PRO A 50 3.77 -4.97 -3.68
CA PRO A 50 3.33 -3.63 -4.04
C PRO A 50 2.26 -3.67 -5.11
N HIS A 51 1.18 -2.90 -4.89
CA HIS A 51 0.12 -2.67 -5.86
C HIS A 51 -0.03 -1.18 -6.17
N VAL A 52 -0.15 -0.80 -7.44
CA VAL A 52 -0.22 0.60 -7.89
C VAL A 52 -1.60 0.99 -8.39
N PHE A 53 -2.13 2.11 -7.88
CA PHE A 53 -3.44 2.65 -8.26
C PHE A 53 -3.42 4.16 -8.43
N ASP A 54 -4.35 4.68 -9.22
CA ASP A 54 -4.56 6.12 -9.43
C ASP A 54 -5.72 6.69 -8.60
N SER A 55 -6.52 5.83 -7.97
CA SER A 55 -7.69 6.18 -7.18
C SER A 55 -7.99 5.12 -6.12
N PHE A 56 -8.59 5.53 -5.00
CA PHE A 56 -9.04 4.60 -3.97
C PHE A 56 -10.15 3.67 -4.47
N GLU A 57 -10.99 4.12 -5.41
CA GLU A 57 -11.99 3.26 -6.04
C GLU A 57 -11.33 2.05 -6.71
N CYS A 58 -10.31 2.28 -7.55
CA CYS A 58 -9.54 1.21 -8.19
C CYS A 58 -8.87 0.27 -7.17
N ALA A 59 -8.25 0.84 -6.13
CA ALA A 59 -7.60 0.07 -5.08
C ALA A 59 -8.60 -0.80 -4.31
N ILE A 60 -9.72 -0.21 -3.86
CA ILE A 60 -10.78 -0.89 -3.11
C ILE A 60 -11.40 -1.99 -3.96
N PHE A 61 -11.73 -1.71 -5.22
CA PHE A 61 -12.30 -2.70 -6.11
C PHE A 61 -11.39 -3.91 -6.28
N ARG A 62 -10.07 -3.69 -6.38
CA ARG A 62 -9.11 -4.76 -6.65
C ARG A 62 -8.69 -5.54 -5.41
N LEU A 63 -8.57 -4.89 -4.26
CA LEU A 63 -7.91 -5.42 -3.06
C LEU A 63 -8.85 -5.71 -1.89
N ALA A 64 -9.99 -5.02 -1.78
CA ALA A 64 -10.85 -5.19 -0.62
C ALA A 64 -11.61 -6.53 -0.68
N PRO A 65 -11.64 -7.31 0.42
CA PRO A 65 -12.36 -8.56 0.45
C PRO A 65 -13.88 -8.33 0.36
N ARG A 66 -14.60 -9.38 -0.04
CA ARG A 66 -16.06 -9.39 -0.11
C ARG A 66 -16.62 -10.18 1.06
N CYS A 67 -17.73 -9.69 1.62
CA CYS A 67 -18.42 -10.39 2.70
C CYS A 67 -18.95 -11.74 2.21
N ALA A 68 -18.64 -12.82 2.91
CA ALA A 68 -19.08 -14.17 2.54
C ALA A 68 -20.60 -14.41 2.71
N HIS A 69 -21.34 -13.46 3.28
CA HIS A 69 -22.80 -13.52 3.45
C HIS A 69 -23.54 -12.57 2.51
N CYS A 70 -23.32 -11.25 2.64
CA CYS A 70 -24.05 -10.24 1.87
C CYS A 70 -23.29 -9.72 0.65
N GLU A 71 -22.10 -10.27 0.38
CA GLU A 71 -21.24 -9.93 -0.75
C GLU A 71 -20.80 -8.47 -0.84
N CYS A 72 -21.10 -7.59 0.10
CA CYS A 72 -20.62 -6.21 0.03
C CYS A 72 -19.08 -6.13 0.12
N THR A 73 -18.50 -5.08 -0.45
CA THR A 73 -17.07 -4.80 -0.30
C THR A 73 -16.79 -4.35 1.12
N ILE A 74 -15.82 -4.99 1.77
CA ILE A 74 -15.43 -4.68 3.14
C ILE A 74 -14.36 -3.60 3.10
N ILE A 75 -14.76 -2.36 3.40
CA ILE A 75 -13.86 -1.18 3.43
C ILE A 75 -13.55 -0.75 4.88
N GLY A 76 -14.36 -1.21 5.85
CA GLY A 76 -14.23 -0.89 7.27
C GLY A 76 -13.83 -2.09 8.14
N HIS A 77 -14.17 -2.03 9.43
CA HIS A 77 -13.89 -3.09 10.40
C HIS A 77 -14.74 -4.33 10.13
N GLY A 78 -14.25 -5.23 9.28
CA GLY A 78 -14.81 -6.56 9.11
C GLY A 78 -14.40 -7.52 10.23
N VAL A 79 -15.01 -8.70 10.21
CA VAL A 79 -14.61 -9.84 11.06
C VAL A 79 -14.18 -11.01 10.19
N GLU A 80 -13.23 -11.79 10.67
CA GLU A 80 -12.72 -12.97 9.96
C GLU A 80 -12.92 -14.22 10.83
N SER A 81 -13.37 -15.31 10.21
CA SER A 81 -13.42 -16.63 10.86
C SER A 81 -13.23 -17.74 9.83
N ARG A 82 -12.34 -18.69 10.15
CA ARG A 82 -12.04 -19.85 9.31
C ARG A 82 -11.72 -19.47 7.85
N GLY A 83 -10.97 -18.38 7.64
CA GLY A 83 -10.59 -17.88 6.32
C GLY A 83 -11.71 -17.22 5.51
N LYS A 84 -12.87 -16.94 6.13
CA LYS A 84 -13.96 -16.16 5.53
C LYS A 84 -14.01 -14.78 6.17
N PHE A 85 -14.22 -13.77 5.32
CA PHE A 85 -14.38 -12.38 5.73
C PHE A 85 -15.85 -11.98 5.74
N PHE A 86 -16.24 -11.16 6.71
CA PHE A 86 -17.59 -10.64 6.86
C PHE A 86 -17.55 -9.15 7.16
N CYS A 87 -18.52 -8.40 6.65
CA CYS A 87 -18.58 -6.95 6.89
C CYS A 87 -18.97 -6.58 8.33
N CYS A 88 -19.60 -7.49 9.07
CA CYS A 88 -20.02 -7.30 10.45
C CYS A 88 -20.29 -8.64 11.15
N VAL A 89 -20.44 -8.60 12.48
CA VAL A 89 -20.77 -9.77 13.32
C VAL A 89 -22.08 -10.43 12.87
N HIS A 90 -23.12 -9.66 12.58
CA HIS A 90 -24.41 -10.20 12.14
C HIS A 90 -24.28 -11.08 10.88
N CYS A 91 -23.47 -10.66 9.91
CA CYS A 91 -23.23 -11.46 8.71
C CYS A 91 -22.46 -12.75 9.01
N ALA A 92 -21.56 -12.74 9.97
CA ALA A 92 -20.82 -13.93 10.40
C ALA A 92 -21.74 -14.91 11.17
N GLU A 93 -22.57 -14.41 12.08
CA GLU A 93 -23.57 -15.19 12.82
C GLU A 93 -24.61 -15.82 11.88
N SER A 94 -25.03 -15.08 10.85
CA SER A 94 -25.94 -15.60 9.80
C SER A 94 -25.34 -16.79 9.04
N MET A 95 -24.01 -16.93 9.09
CA MET A 95 -23.24 -18.02 8.49
C MET A 95 -22.77 -19.06 9.53
N GLY A 96 -23.34 -19.02 10.75
CA GLY A 96 -23.07 -19.99 11.82
C GLY A 96 -21.76 -19.76 12.58
N VAL A 97 -21.20 -18.55 12.54
CA VAL A 97 -20.02 -18.19 13.32
C VAL A 97 -20.47 -17.60 14.66
N GLU A 98 -20.05 -18.23 15.76
CA GLU A 98 -20.38 -17.78 17.11
C GLU A 98 -19.18 -17.13 17.80
N GLY A 99 -19.45 -16.29 18.81
CA GLY A 99 -18.42 -15.74 19.70
C GLY A 99 -17.56 -14.63 19.07
N LEU A 100 -18.01 -14.01 17.98
CA LEU A 100 -17.34 -12.83 17.42
C LEU A 100 -17.81 -11.56 18.12
N ALA A 101 -16.86 -10.67 18.43
CA ALA A 101 -17.12 -9.33 18.90
C ALA A 101 -16.59 -8.32 17.89
N ASP A 102 -17.34 -7.24 17.66
CA ASP A 102 -16.84 -6.10 16.90
C ASP A 102 -15.67 -5.46 17.68
N ARG A 103 -14.64 -5.02 16.94
CA ARG A 103 -13.45 -4.34 17.52
C ARG A 103 -13.62 -2.83 17.59
N THR A 104 -14.84 -2.32 17.40
CA THR A 104 -15.17 -0.94 17.74
C THR A 104 -15.14 -0.81 19.27
N GLY A 105 -14.01 -0.30 19.79
CA GLY A 105 -13.98 0.22 21.16
C GLY A 105 -15.06 1.29 21.35
N PRO A 106 -15.37 1.70 22.59
CA PRO A 106 -16.36 2.75 22.82
C PRO A 106 -15.97 3.97 21.98
N HIS A 107 -16.90 4.43 21.15
CA HIS A 107 -16.78 5.71 20.46
C HIS A 107 -16.58 6.79 21.54
N VAL A 108 -15.35 7.28 21.67
CA VAL A 108 -15.01 8.47 22.45
C VAL A 108 -15.31 9.73 21.64
#